data_AF-I8HWN5-F1
#
_entry.id   AF-I8HWN5-F1
#
_cell.length_a   1.000
_cell.length_b   1.000
_cell.length_c   1.000
_cell.angle_alpha   90.00
_cell.angle_beta   90.00
_cell.angle_gamma   90.00
#
_symmetry.space_group_name_H-M   'P 1'
#
loop_
_entity.id
_entity.type
_entity.pdbx_description
1 polymer ?
#
loop_
_entity_poly.entity_id
_entity_poly.type
_entity_poly.pdbx_seq_one_letter_code
_entity_poly.pdbx_strand_id
1 'polypeptide(L)'
;MIRNAGIEPHVIEYLKTPPVRPLLESLIERMGISPRELLRAKESEVATLGLNDPSVSDEQLLDAMMIHPILINRPIVVSPLGVRLCRPSERVLDLLPAEQRGAFTKEDGERVIDETGKRVVASKSI
;
A
#
# COMPACT_ATOMS: atom_id res chain seq x y z
N MET A 1 4.50 -9.16 -8.79
CA MET A 1 5.22 -9.58 -7.58
C MET A 1 4.50 -10.67 -6.77
N ILE A 2 3.28 -10.47 -6.23
CA ILE A 2 2.59 -11.52 -5.45
C ILE A 2 2.40 -12.81 -6.26
N ARG A 3 1.76 -12.73 -7.43
CA ARG A 3 1.63 -13.87 -8.37
C ARG A 3 2.96 -14.43 -8.86
N ASN A 4 4.00 -13.61 -8.95
CA ASN A 4 5.34 -14.04 -9.34
C ASN A 4 6.02 -14.89 -8.25
N ALA A 5 5.62 -14.77 -6.99
CA ALA A 5 5.98 -15.73 -5.94
C ALA A 5 5.12 -17.00 -5.98
N GLY A 6 4.17 -17.10 -6.93
CA GLY A 6 3.25 -18.23 -7.04
C GLY A 6 2.03 -18.17 -6.15
N ILE A 7 1.73 -17.00 -5.58
CA ILE A 7 0.61 -16.80 -4.66
C ILE A 7 -0.50 -16.10 -5.43
N GLU A 8 -1.70 -16.68 -5.47
CA GLU A 8 -2.88 -15.98 -5.96
C GLU A 8 -3.53 -15.21 -4.80
N PRO A 9 -3.48 -13.86 -4.81
CA PRO A 9 -4.04 -13.08 -3.71
C PRO A 9 -5.57 -13.05 -3.76
N HIS A 10 -6.20 -12.94 -2.60
CA HIS A 10 -7.57 -12.45 -2.53
C HIS A 10 -7.58 -10.95 -2.79
N VAL A 11 -8.23 -10.51 -3.86
CA VAL A 11 -8.27 -9.10 -4.28
C VAL A 11 -9.57 -8.45 -3.81
N ILE A 12 -9.46 -7.40 -3.02
CA ILE A 12 -10.59 -6.58 -2.58
C ILE A 12 -10.56 -5.25 -3.35
N GLU A 13 -11.61 -5.00 -4.13
CA GLU A 13 -11.83 -3.71 -4.78
C GLU A 13 -12.34 -2.69 -3.76
N TYR A 14 -11.45 -2.13 -2.93
CA TYR A 14 -11.78 -1.28 -1.78
C TYR A 14 -12.65 -0.05 -2.11
N LEU A 15 -12.71 0.41 -3.35
CA LEU A 15 -13.62 1.48 -3.76
C LEU A 15 -15.08 1.01 -3.87
N LYS A 16 -15.30 -0.28 -4.16
CA LYS A 16 -16.62 -0.91 -4.21
C LYS A 16 -17.01 -1.53 -2.87
N THR A 17 -16.03 -2.13 -2.18
CA THR A 17 -16.20 -2.81 -0.90
C THR A 17 -15.17 -2.29 0.11
N PRO A 18 -15.31 -1.05 0.59
CA PRO A 18 -14.36 -0.47 1.54
C PRO A 18 -14.34 -1.26 2.85
N PRO A 19 -13.20 -1.29 3.56
CA PRO A 19 -13.16 -1.85 4.90
C PRO A 19 -14.08 -1.06 5.82
N VAL A 20 -14.71 -1.74 6.77
CA VAL A 20 -15.41 -1.07 7.87
C VAL A 20 -14.40 -0.42 8.83
N ARG A 21 -14.86 0.57 9.61
CA ARG A 21 -13.99 1.39 10.47
C ARG A 21 -13.03 0.58 11.37
N PRO A 22 -13.48 -0.44 12.14
CA PRO A 22 -12.57 -1.23 12.98
C PRO A 22 -11.50 -1.98 12.17
N LEU A 23 -11.83 -2.42 10.96
CA LEU A 23 -10.87 -3.08 10.09
C LEU A 23 -9.82 -2.08 9.57
N LEU A 24 -10.24 -0.87 9.18
CA LEU A 24 -9.31 0.17 8.73
C LEU A 24 -8.32 0.57 9.84
N GLU A 25 -8.81 0.79 11.06
CA GLU A 25 -7.98 1.08 12.23
C GLU A 25 -6.98 -0.05 12.51
N SER A 26 -7.45 -1.30 12.51
CA SER A 26 -6.58 -2.47 12.69
C SER A 26 -5.52 -2.59 11.59
N LEU A 27 -5.85 -2.27 10.33
CA LEU A 27 -4.87 -2.26 9.25
C LEU A 27 -3.80 -1.19 9.46
N ILE A 28 -4.18 0.01 9.87
CA ILE A 28 -3.27 1.13 10.15
C ILE A 28 -2.30 0.76 11.29
N GLU A 29 -2.84 0.23 12.39
CA GLU A 29 -2.03 -0.25 13.52
C GLU A 29 -1.02 -1.32 13.08
N ARG A 30 -1.48 -2.34 12.33
CA ARG A 30 -0.62 -3.42 11.84
C ARG A 30 0.43 -2.98 10.81
N MET A 31 0.18 -1.87 10.10
CA MET A 31 1.16 -1.24 9.22
C MET A 31 2.19 -0.41 9.99
N GLY A 32 1.89 0.00 11.23
CA GLY A 32 2.73 0.88 12.03
C GLY A 32 2.84 2.29 11.46
N ILE A 33 1.77 2.80 10.85
CA ILE A 33 1.70 4.15 10.27
C ILE A 33 0.55 4.94 10.90
N SER A 34 0.54 6.25 10.73
CA SER A 34 -0.59 7.12 11.08
C SER A 34 -1.69 7.11 10.00
N PRO A 35 -2.95 7.47 10.33
CA PRO A 35 -3.99 7.75 9.33
C PRO A 35 -3.56 8.80 8.31
N ARG A 36 -2.76 9.80 8.72
CA ARG A 36 -2.20 10.80 7.80
C ARG A 36 -1.27 10.19 6.75
N GLU A 37 -0.43 9.24 7.12
CA GLU A 37 0.44 8.52 6.17
C GLU A 37 -0.37 7.60 5.23
N LEU A 38 -1.52 7.10 5.68
CA LEU A 38 -2.44 6.35 4.83
C LEU A 38 -3.24 7.25 3.87
N LEU A 39 -3.36 8.55 4.15
CA LEU A 39 -4.10 9.47 3.30
C LEU A 39 -3.47 9.55 1.91
N ARG A 40 -4.31 9.44 0.88
CA ARG A 40 -3.92 9.61 -0.51
C ARG A 40 -3.86 11.10 -0.84
N ALA A 41 -2.84 11.77 -0.30
CA ALA A 41 -2.66 13.23 -0.33
C ALA A 41 -2.73 13.90 -1.73
N LYS A 42 -2.58 13.13 -2.82
CA LYS A 42 -2.67 13.63 -4.19
C LYS A 42 -4.09 13.65 -4.78
N GLU A 43 -5.08 13.10 -4.08
CA GLU A 43 -6.48 13.17 -4.52
C GLU A 43 -7.03 14.59 -4.32
N SER A 44 -7.78 15.09 -5.30
CA SER A 44 -8.38 16.43 -5.26
C SER A 44 -9.25 16.66 -4.03
N GLU A 45 -9.96 15.61 -3.61
CA GLU A 45 -10.88 15.58 -2.48
C GLU A 45 -10.17 15.93 -1.17
N VAL A 46 -8.88 15.64 -1.03
CA VAL A 46 -8.08 16.03 0.14
C VAL A 46 -8.07 17.55 0.30
N ALA A 47 -7.83 18.28 -0.80
CA ALA A 47 -7.82 19.74 -0.78
C ALA A 47 -9.23 20.31 -0.60
N THR A 48 -10.22 19.77 -1.31
CA THR A 48 -11.62 20.20 -1.22
C THR A 48 -12.19 20.06 0.19
N LEU A 49 -11.79 19.01 0.91
CA LEU A 49 -12.25 18.74 2.28
C LEU A 49 -11.36 19.38 3.37
N GLY A 50 -10.34 20.16 2.98
CA GLY A 50 -9.43 20.80 3.94
C GLY A 50 -8.53 19.83 4.72
N LEU A 51 -8.40 18.59 4.26
CA LEU A 51 -7.70 17.53 4.99
C LEU A 51 -6.17 17.71 5.01
N ASN A 52 -5.62 18.67 4.25
CA ASN A 52 -4.19 19.00 4.28
C ASN A 52 -3.76 19.76 5.53
N ASP A 53 -4.71 20.32 6.28
CA ASP A 53 -4.40 21.05 7.50
C ASP A 53 -3.83 20.09 8.57
N PRO A 54 -2.61 20.36 9.12
CA PRO A 54 -2.00 19.54 10.15
C PRO A 54 -2.80 19.43 11.47
N SER A 55 -3.76 20.34 11.70
CA SER A 55 -4.64 20.30 12.87
C SER A 55 -5.78 19.28 12.75
N VAL A 56 -6.03 18.73 11.55
CA VAL A 56 -7.05 17.69 11.33
C VAL A 56 -6.63 16.42 12.04
N SER A 57 -7.46 15.96 12.96
CA SER A 57 -7.17 14.81 13.80
C SER A 57 -7.19 13.48 13.03
N ASP A 58 -6.59 12.47 13.63
CA ASP A 58 -6.62 11.10 13.13
C ASP A 58 -8.06 10.57 13.01
N GLU A 59 -8.93 10.89 13.97
CA GLU A 59 -10.35 10.51 13.92
C GLU A 59 -11.07 11.13 12.72
N GLN A 60 -10.85 12.43 12.47
CA GLN A 60 -11.44 13.14 11.33
C GLN A 60 -10.94 12.60 9.99
N LEU A 61 -9.66 12.21 9.92
CA LEU A 61 -9.09 11.57 8.74
C LEU A 61 -9.75 10.24 8.44
N LEU A 62 -9.87 9.41 9.47
CA LEU A 62 -10.50 8.11 9.33
C LEU A 62 -11.97 8.26 8.95
N ASP A 63 -12.70 9.22 9.52
CA ASP A 63 -14.09 9.51 9.15
C ASP A 63 -14.19 9.91 7.68
N ALA A 64 -13.29 10.78 7.22
CA ALA A 64 -13.22 11.16 5.81
C ALA A 64 -12.92 9.96 4.89
N MET A 65 -12.01 9.05 5.29
CA MET A 65 -11.73 7.83 4.53
C MET A 65 -12.92 6.86 4.47
N MET A 66 -13.73 6.80 5.53
CA MET A 66 -14.94 5.98 5.56
C MET A 66 -16.03 6.53 4.61
N ILE A 67 -16.16 7.85 4.54
CA ILE A 67 -17.11 8.53 3.64
C ILE A 67 -16.60 8.51 2.20
N HIS A 68 -15.29 8.70 2.02
CA HIS A 68 -14.63 8.79 0.72
C HIS A 68 -13.49 7.76 0.62
N PRO A 69 -13.79 6.48 0.30
CA PRO A 69 -12.77 5.43 0.21
C PRO A 69 -11.61 5.75 -0.73
N ILE A 70 -11.82 6.61 -1.74
CA ILE A 70 -10.76 7.07 -2.65
C ILE A 70 -9.57 7.73 -1.94
N LEU A 71 -9.81 8.28 -0.74
CA LEU A 71 -8.79 8.89 0.11
C LEU A 71 -7.85 7.86 0.76
N ILE A 72 -8.19 6.57 0.74
CA ILE A 72 -7.32 5.50 1.24
C ILE A 72 -6.24 5.22 0.18
N ASN A 73 -4.97 5.37 0.57
CA ASN A 73 -3.85 5.13 -0.32
C ASN A 73 -3.67 3.62 -0.61
N ARG A 74 -3.13 3.30 -1.79
CA ARG A 74 -3.11 1.94 -2.33
C ARG A 74 -1.76 1.55 -2.93
N PRO A 75 -1.44 0.24 -2.99
CA PRO A 75 -2.19 -0.87 -2.37
C PRO A 75 -1.80 -1.13 -0.92
N ILE A 76 -2.77 -1.55 -0.10
CA ILE A 76 -2.52 -2.20 1.20
C ILE A 76 -2.46 -3.71 0.95
N VAL A 77 -1.42 -4.37 1.46
CA VAL A 77 -1.26 -5.82 1.35
C VAL A 77 -1.19 -6.43 2.74
N VAL A 78 -1.96 -7.50 2.95
CA VAL A 78 -2.01 -8.29 4.19
C VAL A 78 -1.45 -9.68 3.89
N SER A 79 -0.54 -10.17 4.73
CA SER A 79 -0.06 -11.54 4.70
C SER A 79 0.17 -12.08 6.13
N PRO A 80 0.48 -13.37 6.30
CA PRO A 80 0.89 -13.92 7.59
C PRO A 80 2.16 -13.25 8.17
N LEU A 81 2.97 -12.61 7.34
CA LEU A 81 4.21 -11.93 7.75
C LEU A 81 3.98 -10.47 8.18
N GLY A 82 2.80 -9.89 7.91
CA GLY A 82 2.47 -8.53 8.31
C GLY A 82 1.52 -7.81 7.36
N VAL A 83 1.39 -6.50 7.56
CA VAL A 83 0.59 -5.60 6.71
C VAL A 83 1.45 -4.43 6.29
N ARG A 84 1.37 -4.01 5.02
CA ARG A 84 2.07 -2.82 4.53
C ARG A 84 1.24 -2.04 3.51
N LEU A 85 1.40 -0.73 3.55
CA LEU A 85 1.15 0.16 2.41
C LEU A 85 2.33 0.00 1.46
N CYS A 86 2.12 -0.69 0.34
CA CYS A 86 3.19 -1.04 -0.61
C CYS A 86 3.46 0.12 -1.56
N ARG A 87 4.03 1.19 -1.01
CA ARG A 87 4.52 2.36 -1.72
C ARG A 87 5.98 2.65 -1.28
N PRO A 88 6.99 2.33 -2.10
CA PRO A 88 6.89 1.80 -3.46
C PRO A 88 6.43 0.32 -3.52
N SER A 89 6.04 -0.17 -4.70
CA SER A 89 5.32 -1.44 -4.86
C SER A 89 6.14 -2.67 -4.41
N GLU A 90 7.46 -2.61 -4.54
CA GLU A 90 8.43 -3.63 -4.14
C GLU A 90 8.49 -3.86 -2.63
N ARG A 91 7.91 -2.98 -1.81
CA ARG A 91 7.70 -3.25 -0.37
C ARG A 91 6.88 -4.51 -0.13
N VAL A 92 6.07 -4.95 -1.10
CA VAL A 92 5.32 -6.21 -0.99
C VAL A 92 6.25 -7.42 -0.85
N LEU A 93 7.48 -7.35 -1.37
CA LEU A 93 8.44 -8.45 -1.30
C LEU A 93 8.84 -8.78 0.15
N ASP A 94 8.74 -7.83 1.08
CA ASP A 94 8.97 -8.07 2.51
C ASP A 94 7.82 -8.83 3.18
N LEU A 95 6.69 -8.99 2.49
CA LEU A 95 5.48 -9.66 2.99
C LEU A 95 5.25 -11.05 2.36
N LEU A 96 6.08 -11.47 1.42
CA LEU A 96 5.91 -12.74 0.72
C LEU A 96 6.69 -13.86 1.43
N PRO A 97 6.03 -14.99 1.79
CA PRO A 97 6.71 -16.14 2.39
C PRO A 97 7.52 -16.98 1.38
N ALA A 98 7.42 -16.65 0.09
CA ALA A 98 8.09 -17.36 -0.99
C ALA A 98 8.91 -16.38 -1.83
N GLU A 99 10.05 -16.87 -2.33
CA GLU A 99 10.91 -16.15 -3.26
C GLU A 99 10.21 -15.92 -4.61
N GLN A 100 10.74 -14.96 -5.36
CA GLN A 100 10.26 -14.66 -6.71
C GLN A 100 10.70 -15.77 -7.67
N ARG A 101 9.77 -16.31 -8.46
CA ARG A 101 10.02 -17.46 -9.36
C ARG A 101 10.79 -17.09 -10.64
N GLY A 102 11.00 -15.80 -10.87
CA GLY A 102 11.71 -15.28 -12.03
C GLY A 102 11.88 -13.77 -11.95
N ALA A 103 12.61 -13.23 -12.91
CA ALA A 103 12.84 -11.79 -13.04
C ALA A 103 11.52 -11.01 -13.07
N PHE A 104 11.53 -9.82 -12.48
CA PHE A 104 10.36 -8.95 -12.43
C PHE A 104 10.76 -7.51 -12.76
N THR A 105 10.12 -6.97 -13.78
CA THR A 105 10.25 -5.58 -14.23
C THR A 105 8.90 -4.90 -14.06
N LYS A 106 8.88 -3.70 -13.47
CA LYS A 106 7.68 -2.87 -13.35
C LYS A 106 7.23 -2.37 -14.73
N GLU A 107 6.02 -1.85 -14.80
CA GLU A 107 5.43 -1.32 -16.04
C GLU A 107 6.20 -0.13 -16.61
N ASP A 108 6.92 0.62 -15.77
CA ASP A 108 7.80 1.73 -16.15
C ASP A 108 9.19 1.28 -16.62
N GLY A 109 9.46 -0.03 -16.68
CA GLY A 109 10.75 -0.58 -17.07
C GLY A 109 11.75 -0.73 -15.92
N GLU A 110 11.42 -0.32 -14.69
CA GLU A 110 12.29 -0.51 -13.54
C GLU A 110 12.42 -2.01 -13.19
N ARG A 111 13.63 -2.55 -13.29
CA ARG A 111 13.92 -3.93 -12.91
C ARG A 111 14.03 -4.05 -11.40
N VAL A 112 13.18 -4.88 -10.80
CA VAL A 112 13.12 -5.09 -9.33
C VAL A 112 13.80 -6.39 -8.94
N ILE A 113 13.63 -7.44 -9.76
CA ILE A 113 14.15 -8.78 -9.50
C ILE A 113 14.96 -9.23 -10.71
N ASP A 114 16.15 -9.76 -10.45
CA ASP A 114 17.02 -10.33 -11.48
C ASP A 114 16.63 -11.77 -11.87
N GLU A 115 17.34 -12.35 -12.83
CA GLU A 115 17.11 -13.72 -13.30
C GLU A 115 17.40 -14.79 -12.24
N THR A 116 18.15 -14.44 -11.20
CA THR A 116 18.46 -15.32 -10.07
C THR A 116 17.44 -15.21 -8.93
N GLY A 117 16.36 -14.42 -9.12
CA GLY A 117 15.33 -14.20 -8.10
C GLY A 117 15.71 -13.20 -7.02
N LYS A 118 16.87 -12.53 -7.14
CA LYS A 118 17.37 -11.55 -6.16
C LYS A 118 16.88 -10.15 -6.47
N ARG A 119 16.76 -9.33 -5.43
CA ARG A 119 16.46 -7.90 -5.59
C ARG A 119 17.61 -7.20 -6.31
N VAL A 120 17.26 -6.46 -7.36
CA VAL A 120 18.20 -5.55 -7.99
C VAL A 120 18.39 -4.38 -7.02
N VAL A 121 19.61 -4.24 -6.50
CA VAL A 121 19.96 -3.05 -5.73
C VAL A 121 19.96 -1.90 -6.73
N ALA A 122 19.07 -0.92 -6.55
CA ALA A 122 19.11 0.29 -7.36
C ALA A 122 20.52 0.87 -7.26
N SER A 123 21.27 0.82 -8.36
CA SER A 123 22.47 1.62 -8.50
C SER A 123 22.02 3.05 -8.28
N LYS A 124 22.29 3.61 -7.10
CA LYS A 124 22.21 5.06 -6.91
C LYS A 124 23.23 5.63 -7.88
N SER A 125 22.77 6.07 -9.05
CA SER A 125 23.55 6.99 -9.88
C SER A 125 23.84 8.19 -8.99
N ILE A 126 25.13 8.38 -8.73
CA ILE A 126 25.73 9.54 -8.08
C ILE A 126 25.43 10.79 -8.92
#